data_AF-A0A7W5V388-F1
#
_entry.id   AF-A0A7W5V388-F1
#
_cell.length_a   1.000
_cell.length_b   1.000
_cell.length_c   1.000
_cell.angle_alpha   90.00
_cell.angle_beta   90.00
_cell.angle_gamma   90.00
#
_symmetry.space_group_name_H-M   'P 1'
#
loop_
_entity.id
_entity.type
_entity.pdbx_description
1 polymer ?
#
loop_
_entity_poly.entity_id
_entity_poly.type
_entity_poly.pdbx_seq_one_letter_code
_entity_poly.pdbx_strand_id
1 'polypeptide(L)'
;MIYLISRSIAQGRRAGLVSLTGVVLGFTIYLTATCLGLTAIFALVPAAYTALKLAGAVYLGWLAWKALRPGGGSVFEARELEHASNRRLFSMGLLTCLLNPKIAILYLSLLPQFIDPAAGSVLLQSLALGSVQIVVATTINGLIAITAGSLAAFLAARPLWLRMQRYFMGTVLGGMAIHLATDRSRAVAA
;
A
#
# COMPACT_ATOMS: atom_id res chain seq x y z
N MET A 1 1.84 1.19 5.02
CA MET A 1 3.01 0.49 5.63
C MET A 1 4.18 1.44 5.90
N ILE A 2 4.85 2.00 4.88
CA ILE A 2 6.03 2.88 5.08
C ILE A 2 5.74 4.04 6.04
N TYR A 3 4.64 4.76 5.84
CA TYR A 3 4.18 5.82 6.76
C TYR A 3 4.10 5.36 8.23
N LEU A 4 3.55 4.17 8.48
CA LEU A 4 3.40 3.62 9.83
C LEU A 4 4.75 3.23 10.43
N ILE A 5 5.64 2.66 9.61
CA ILE A 5 7.02 2.32 10.02
C ILE A 5 7.77 3.59 10.41
N SER A 6 7.74 4.63 9.56
CA SER A 6 8.39 5.91 9.83
C SER A 6 7.88 6.56 11.12
N ARG A 7 6.54 6.57 11.33
CA ARG A 7 5.96 7.12 12.57
C ARG A 7 6.26 6.28 13.80
N SER A 8 6.26 4.95 13.69
CA SER A 8 6.62 4.05 14.80
C SER A 8 8.09 4.15 15.21
N ILE A 9 8.99 4.35 14.25
CA ILE A 9 10.42 4.54 14.51
C ILE A 9 10.67 5.92 15.10
N ALA A 10 10.08 6.97 14.52
CA ALA A 10 10.36 8.36 14.92
C ALA A 10 9.66 8.78 16.22
N GLN A 11 8.43 8.32 16.48
CA GLN A 11 7.57 8.80 17.57
C GLN A 11 7.03 7.66 18.45
N GLY A 12 7.60 6.45 18.30
CA GLY A 12 7.28 5.28 19.10
C GLY A 12 6.02 4.53 18.67
N ARG A 13 5.83 3.34 19.26
CA ARG A 13 4.77 2.37 18.92
C ARG A 13 3.37 2.99 18.96
N ARG A 14 3.11 3.87 19.94
CA ARG A 14 1.81 4.53 20.12
C ARG A 14 1.47 5.42 18.91
N ALA A 15 2.44 6.14 18.36
CA ALA A 15 2.22 7.00 17.20
C ALA A 15 1.87 6.19 15.93
N GLY A 16 2.50 5.02 15.76
CA GLY A 16 2.16 4.07 14.71
C GLY A 16 0.76 3.48 14.87
N LEU A 17 0.37 3.09 16.09
CA LEU A 17 -0.97 2.55 16.37
C LEU A 17 -2.08 3.60 16.19
N VAL A 18 -1.88 4.85 16.63
CA VAL A 18 -2.82 5.95 16.40
C VAL A 18 -2.95 6.29 14.91
N SER A 19 -1.84 6.19 14.17
CA SER A 19 -1.87 6.33 12.71
C SER A 19 -2.63 5.17 12.04
N LEU A 20 -2.48 3.95 12.56
CA LEU A 20 -3.16 2.77 12.07
C LEU A 20 -4.68 2.87 12.24
N THR A 21 -5.19 3.40 13.35
CA THR A 21 -6.65 3.56 13.53
C THR A 21 -7.27 4.47 12.46
N GLY A 22 -6.56 5.51 12.03
CA GLY A 22 -6.97 6.33 10.89
C GLY A 22 -7.00 5.55 9.57
N VAL A 23 -6.00 4.69 9.34
CA VAL A 23 -5.96 3.82 8.15
C VAL A 23 -7.11 2.81 8.14
N VAL A 24 -7.41 2.19 9.29
CA VAL A 24 -8.54 1.25 9.43
C VAL A 24 -9.86 1.93 9.09
N LEU A 25 -10.10 3.14 9.63
CA LEU A 25 -11.29 3.90 9.27
C LEU A 25 -11.36 4.18 7.76
N GLY A 26 -10.24 4.53 7.13
CA GLY A 26 -10.16 4.71 5.68
C GLY A 26 -10.53 3.44 4.91
N PHE A 27 -10.07 2.26 5.35
CA PHE A 27 -10.48 1.00 4.73
C PHE A 27 -11.96 0.71 4.91
N THR A 28 -12.53 0.98 6.09
CA THR A 28 -13.97 0.80 6.33
C THR A 28 -14.79 1.72 5.43
N ILE A 29 -14.38 2.98 5.24
CA ILE A 29 -15.03 3.92 4.31
C ILE A 29 -14.94 3.39 2.87
N TYR A 30 -13.77 2.89 2.45
CA TYR A 30 -13.63 2.29 1.13
C TYR A 30 -14.51 1.07 0.95
N LEU A 31 -14.57 0.18 1.93
CA LEU A 31 -15.41 -1.01 1.89
C LEU A 31 -16.88 -0.62 1.77
N THR A 32 -17.38 0.31 2.61
CA THR A 32 -18.78 0.73 2.54
C THR A 32 -19.10 1.43 1.22
N ALA A 33 -18.25 2.35 0.76
CA ALA A 33 -18.42 3.03 -0.53
C ALA A 33 -18.37 2.05 -1.71
N THR A 34 -17.47 1.06 -1.66
CA THR A 34 -17.34 0.01 -2.68
C THR A 34 -18.56 -0.91 -2.66
N CYS A 35 -19.02 -1.36 -1.50
CA CYS A 35 -20.22 -2.17 -1.37
C CYS A 35 -21.47 -1.45 -1.87
N LEU A 36 -21.69 -0.20 -1.45
CA LEU A 36 -22.84 0.60 -1.86
C LEU A 36 -22.76 0.99 -3.36
N GLY A 37 -21.57 1.39 -3.82
CA GLY A 37 -21.32 1.82 -5.19
C GLY A 37 -21.27 0.69 -6.22
N LEU A 38 -20.65 -0.44 -5.91
CA LEU A 38 -20.63 -1.62 -6.79
C LEU A 38 -22.04 -2.20 -6.95
N THR A 39 -22.85 -2.25 -5.89
CA THR A 39 -24.23 -2.74 -5.99
C THR A 39 -25.05 -1.88 -6.96
N ALA A 40 -24.85 -0.55 -6.95
CA ALA A 40 -25.50 0.37 -7.90
C ALA A 40 -24.93 0.25 -9.33
N ILE A 41 -23.60 0.12 -9.49
CA ILE A 41 -22.94 0.03 -10.81
C ILE A 41 -23.25 -1.30 -11.51
N PHE A 42 -23.25 -2.42 -10.79
CA PHE A 42 -23.56 -3.74 -11.35
C PHE A 42 -25.04 -3.90 -11.71
N ALA A 43 -25.95 -3.22 -11.00
CA ALA A 43 -27.37 -3.27 -11.33
C ALA A 43 -27.74 -2.43 -12.57
N LEU A 44 -26.96 -1.40 -12.92
CA LEU A 44 -27.37 -0.43 -13.94
C LEU A 44 -26.53 -0.41 -15.23
N VAL A 45 -25.20 -0.62 -15.23
CA VAL A 45 -24.41 -0.46 -16.47
C VAL A 45 -23.10 -1.31 -16.51
N PRO A 46 -23.07 -2.44 -17.24
CA PRO A 46 -21.85 -3.25 -17.43
C PRO A 46 -20.66 -2.51 -18.04
N ALA A 47 -20.91 -1.46 -18.86
CA ALA A 47 -19.85 -0.64 -19.44
C ALA A 47 -19.09 0.21 -18.39
N ALA A 48 -19.74 0.58 -17.28
CA ALA A 48 -19.11 1.33 -16.20
C ALA A 48 -18.07 0.49 -15.44
N TYR A 49 -18.30 -0.82 -15.29
CA TYR A 49 -17.32 -1.75 -14.74
C TYR A 49 -16.04 -1.80 -15.59
N THR A 50 -16.18 -1.90 -16.91
CA THR A 50 -15.04 -1.93 -17.85
C THR A 50 -14.28 -0.60 -17.86
N ALA A 51 -14.98 0.53 -17.84
CA ALA A 51 -14.37 1.86 -17.76
C ALA A 51 -13.57 2.06 -16.46
N LEU A 52 -14.11 1.60 -15.32
CA LEU A 52 -13.45 1.68 -14.03
C LEU A 52 -12.21 0.79 -13.95
N LYS A 53 -12.29 -0.42 -14.53
CA LYS A 53 -11.16 -1.35 -14.66
C LYS A 53 -10.04 -0.74 -15.51
N LEU A 54 -10.38 -0.12 -16.65
CA LEU A 54 -9.43 0.57 -17.53
C LEU A 54 -8.78 1.78 -16.86
N ALA A 55 -9.57 2.61 -16.16
CA ALA A 55 -9.05 3.75 -15.40
C ALA A 55 -8.07 3.31 -14.31
N GLY A 56 -8.39 2.22 -13.59
CA GLY A 56 -7.49 1.61 -12.62
C GLY A 56 -6.19 1.09 -13.23
N ALA A 57 -6.28 0.43 -14.40
CA ALA A 57 -5.11 -0.07 -15.12
C ALA A 57 -4.17 1.07 -15.58
N VAL A 58 -4.72 2.13 -16.18
CA VAL A 58 -3.96 3.32 -16.61
C VAL A 58 -3.27 3.99 -15.42
N TYR A 59 -3.97 4.12 -14.30
CA TYR A 59 -3.41 4.72 -13.10
C TYR A 59 -2.27 3.87 -12.49
N LEU A 60 -2.41 2.54 -12.45
CA LEU A 60 -1.34 1.65 -12.02
C LEU A 60 -0.11 1.76 -12.94
N GLY A 61 -0.32 1.87 -14.25
CA GLY A 61 0.74 2.15 -15.22
C GLY A 61 1.44 3.49 -14.96
N TRP A 62 0.67 4.55 -14.67
CA TRP A 62 1.21 5.84 -14.28
C TRP A 62 2.01 5.80 -12.97
N LEU A 63 1.55 5.03 -11.97
CA LEU A 63 2.25 4.85 -10.70
C LEU A 63 3.55 4.06 -10.87
N ALA A 64 3.54 3.02 -11.72
CA ALA A 64 4.73 2.27 -12.10
C ALA A 64 5.74 3.19 -12.82
N TRP A 65 5.28 4.00 -13.77
CA TRP A 65 6.11 5.00 -14.44
C TRP A 65 6.73 6.01 -13.47
N LYS A 66 5.94 6.52 -12.52
CA LYS A 66 6.41 7.46 -11.49
C LYS A 66 7.46 6.84 -10.57
N ALA A 67 7.35 5.54 -10.29
CA ALA A 67 8.35 4.80 -9.51
C ALA A 67 9.63 4.50 -10.30
N LEU A 68 9.53 4.37 -11.63
CA LEU A 68 10.64 4.02 -12.52
C LEU A 68 11.40 5.25 -13.07
N ARG A 69 10.84 6.47 -12.97
CA ARG A 69 11.51 7.67 -13.49
C ARG A 69 12.74 8.05 -12.64
N PRO A 70 13.88 8.41 -13.26
CA PRO A 70 15.00 9.00 -12.54
C PRO A 70 14.59 10.31 -11.85
N GLY A 71 14.88 10.46 -10.56
CA GLY A 71 14.48 11.63 -9.76
C GLY A 71 13.17 11.48 -8.97
N GLY A 72 12.61 10.27 -8.87
CA GLY A 72 11.65 9.95 -7.81
C GLY A 72 12.37 9.94 -6.45
N GLY A 73 12.14 10.96 -5.61
CA GLY A 73 12.80 11.10 -4.32
C GLY A 73 12.73 9.83 -3.47
N SER A 74 13.86 9.49 -2.83
CA SER A 74 13.96 8.34 -1.93
C SER A 74 12.90 8.46 -0.82
N VAL A 75 11.90 7.57 -0.86
CA VAL A 75 10.80 7.48 0.12
C VAL A 75 11.29 7.12 1.54
N PHE A 76 12.59 6.82 1.67
CA PHE A 76 13.28 6.47 2.91
C PHE A 76 14.10 7.61 3.53
N GLU A 77 13.97 8.86 3.07
CA GLU A 77 14.54 9.97 3.83
C GLU A 77 13.83 10.12 5.19
N ALA A 78 14.56 9.81 6.25
CA ALA A 78 14.20 10.14 7.62
C ALA A 78 14.23 11.66 7.78
N ARG A 79 13.16 12.35 7.37
CA ARG A 79 12.92 13.73 7.82
C ARG A 79 12.65 13.70 9.32
N GLU A 80 13.30 14.58 10.06
CA GLU A 80 12.93 14.86 11.44
C GLU A 80 11.47 15.31 11.46
N LEU A 81 10.60 14.40 11.89
CA LEU A 81 9.18 14.65 11.97
C LEU A 81 8.88 15.22 13.35
N GLU A 82 8.56 16.51 13.43
CA GLU A 82 8.05 17.15 14.64
C GLU A 82 7.00 16.26 15.35
N HIS A 83 7.06 16.23 16.68
CA HIS A 83 6.11 15.50 17.52
C HIS A 83 4.68 15.89 17.13
N ALA A 84 3.96 14.95 16.48
CA ALA A 84 2.63 15.21 15.96
C ALA A 84 1.60 14.78 17.01
N SER A 85 0.58 15.62 17.23
CA SER A 85 -0.52 15.27 18.13
C SER A 85 -1.27 14.03 17.64
N ASN A 86 -1.90 13.28 18.54
CA ASN A 86 -2.67 12.08 18.20
C ASN A 86 -3.73 12.35 17.12
N ARG A 87 -4.39 13.52 17.15
CA ARG A 87 -5.32 13.96 16.11
C ARG A 87 -4.66 14.11 14.73
N ARG A 88 -3.45 14.65 14.68
CA ARG A 88 -2.68 14.82 13.43
C ARG A 88 -2.20 13.48 12.88
N LEU A 89 -1.78 12.56 13.75
CA LEU A 89 -1.37 11.21 13.36
C LEU A 89 -2.53 10.39 12.79
N PHE A 90 -3.69 10.45 13.45
CA PHE A 90 -4.92 9.83 12.97
C PHE A 90 -5.35 10.39 11.62
N SER A 91 -5.44 11.71 11.48
CA SER A 91 -5.86 12.36 10.23
C SER A 91 -4.88 12.10 9.09
N MET A 92 -3.57 12.10 9.35
CA MET A 92 -2.59 11.70 8.34
C MET A 92 -2.75 10.24 7.93
N GLY A 93 -2.98 9.31 8.87
CA GLY A 93 -3.26 7.91 8.55
C GLY A 93 -4.51 7.74 7.69
N LEU A 94 -5.60 8.43 8.06
CA LEU A 94 -6.86 8.44 7.32
C LEU A 94 -6.68 9.02 5.91
N LEU A 95 -6.11 10.22 5.78
CA LEU A 95 -5.91 10.88 4.50
C LEU A 95 -4.93 10.09 3.62
N THR A 96 -3.88 9.50 4.20
CA THR A 96 -2.96 8.64 3.45
C THR A 96 -3.66 7.41 2.91
N CYS A 97 -4.67 6.87 3.62
CA CYS A 97 -5.48 5.76 3.13
C CYS A 97 -6.46 6.21 2.04
N LEU A 98 -7.24 7.26 2.32
CA LEU A 98 -8.27 7.78 1.40
C LEU A 98 -7.68 8.31 0.10
N LEU A 99 -6.59 9.06 0.17
CA LEU A 99 -5.88 9.61 -0.99
C LEU A 99 -4.96 8.59 -1.65
N ASN A 100 -5.03 7.30 -1.27
CA ASN A 100 -4.28 6.23 -1.92
C ASN A 100 -5.12 5.53 -2.99
N PRO A 101 -5.01 5.96 -4.26
CA PRO A 101 -5.75 5.35 -5.35
C PRO A 101 -5.41 3.88 -5.59
N LYS A 102 -4.27 3.36 -5.11
CA LYS A 102 -3.98 1.91 -5.16
C LYS A 102 -5.03 1.12 -4.36
N ILE A 103 -5.46 1.65 -3.21
CA ILE A 103 -6.45 0.99 -2.36
C ILE A 103 -7.81 0.99 -3.07
N ALA A 104 -8.23 2.14 -3.60
CA ALA A 104 -9.46 2.26 -4.38
C ALA A 104 -9.51 1.25 -5.54
N ILE A 105 -8.42 1.18 -6.33
CA ILE A 105 -8.34 0.30 -7.49
C ILE A 105 -8.33 -1.17 -7.07
N LEU A 106 -7.64 -1.55 -6.00
CA LEU A 106 -7.66 -2.92 -5.49
C LEU A 106 -9.10 -3.34 -5.12
N TYR A 107 -9.81 -2.50 -4.36
CA TYR A 107 -11.20 -2.77 -3.98
C TYR A 107 -12.12 -2.86 -5.20
N LEU A 108 -11.99 -1.94 -6.16
CA LEU A 108 -12.86 -1.90 -7.34
C LEU A 108 -12.56 -3.00 -8.37
N SER A 109 -11.31 -3.44 -8.48
CA SER A 109 -10.90 -4.41 -9.49
C SER A 109 -10.87 -5.85 -8.99
N LEU A 110 -10.50 -6.07 -7.72
CA LEU A 110 -10.23 -7.40 -7.18
C LEU A 110 -11.44 -7.97 -6.46
N LEU A 111 -12.16 -7.14 -5.71
CA LEU A 111 -13.28 -7.57 -4.88
C LEU A 111 -14.42 -8.18 -5.72
N PRO A 112 -14.80 -7.63 -6.88
CA PRO A 112 -15.79 -8.26 -7.76
C PRO A 112 -15.39 -9.63 -8.30
N GLN A 113 -14.10 -9.94 -8.43
CA GLN A 113 -13.65 -11.22 -8.99
C GLN A 113 -13.91 -12.40 -8.07
N PHE A 114 -14.14 -12.14 -6.78
CA PHE A 114 -14.43 -13.15 -5.78
C PHE A 114 -15.91 -13.22 -5.40
N ILE A 115 -16.76 -12.44 -6.09
CA ILE A 115 -18.19 -12.41 -5.86
C ILE A 115 -18.86 -13.24 -6.94
N ASP A 116 -19.71 -14.16 -6.53
CA ASP A 116 -20.63 -14.87 -7.43
C ASP A 116 -22.05 -14.30 -7.26
N PRO A 117 -22.56 -13.56 -8.26
CA PRO A 117 -23.92 -13.03 -8.21
C PRO A 117 -25.01 -14.11 -8.14
N ALA A 118 -24.74 -15.34 -8.58
CA ALA A 118 -25.70 -16.44 -8.54
C ALA A 118 -25.73 -17.15 -7.17
N ALA A 119 -24.67 -17.02 -6.38
CA ALA A 119 -24.53 -17.67 -5.07
C ALA A 119 -25.21 -16.90 -3.91
N GLY A 120 -25.86 -15.76 -4.17
CA GLY A 120 -26.65 -15.03 -3.18
C GLY A 120 -26.39 -13.53 -3.16
N SER A 121 -26.52 -12.90 -1.99
CA SER A 121 -26.38 -11.44 -1.85
C SER A 121 -24.94 -10.97 -2.08
N VAL A 122 -24.72 -10.27 -3.20
CA VAL A 122 -23.47 -9.58 -3.55
C VAL A 122 -22.97 -8.68 -2.43
N LEU A 123 -23.89 -7.97 -1.76
CA LEU A 123 -23.56 -7.08 -0.64
C LEU A 123 -22.95 -7.84 0.54
N LEU A 124 -23.54 -8.98 0.90
CA LEU A 124 -23.07 -9.78 2.04
C LEU A 124 -21.71 -10.43 1.74
N GLN A 125 -21.54 -10.96 0.52
CA GLN A 125 -20.25 -11.48 0.06
C GLN A 125 -19.17 -10.39 0.07
N SER A 126 -19.51 -9.18 -0.43
CA SER A 126 -18.59 -8.04 -0.46
C SER A 126 -18.15 -7.61 0.95
N LEU A 127 -19.11 -7.51 1.87
CA LEU A 127 -18.84 -7.14 3.26
C LEU A 127 -17.98 -8.19 3.96
N ALA A 128 -18.24 -9.48 3.76
CA ALA A 128 -17.46 -10.55 4.34
C ALA A 128 -16.00 -10.53 3.85
N LEU A 129 -15.78 -10.50 2.53
CA LEU A 129 -14.46 -10.45 1.91
C LEU A 129 -13.68 -9.19 2.32
N GLY A 130 -14.33 -8.04 2.28
CA GLY A 130 -13.74 -6.77 2.71
C GLY A 130 -13.38 -6.76 4.19
N SER A 131 -14.20 -7.37 5.05
CA SER A 131 -13.93 -7.45 6.49
C SER A 131 -12.72 -8.34 6.78
N VAL A 132 -12.61 -9.51 6.13
CA VAL A 132 -11.45 -10.39 6.24
C VAL A 132 -10.17 -9.64 5.84
N GLN A 133 -10.22 -8.92 4.72
CA GLN A 133 -9.10 -8.12 4.26
C GLN A 133 -8.71 -7.04 5.30
N ILE A 134 -9.67 -6.32 5.88
CA ILE A 134 -9.41 -5.30 6.91
C ILE A 134 -8.75 -5.94 8.14
N VAL A 135 -9.23 -7.09 8.60
CA VAL A 135 -8.65 -7.81 9.74
C VAL A 135 -7.20 -8.20 9.48
N VAL A 136 -6.91 -8.81 8.33
CA VAL A 136 -5.56 -9.20 7.94
C VAL A 136 -4.65 -7.98 7.82
N ALA A 137 -5.10 -6.93 7.12
CA ALA A 137 -4.34 -5.70 6.94
C ALA A 137 -4.05 -5.02 8.29
N THR A 138 -5.02 -4.95 9.18
CA THR A 138 -4.87 -4.34 10.51
C THR A 138 -3.90 -5.13 11.37
N THR A 139 -4.02 -6.47 11.37
CA THR A 139 -3.13 -7.36 12.13
C THR A 139 -1.67 -7.19 11.72
N ILE A 140 -1.41 -7.27 10.41
CA ILE A 140 -0.04 -7.15 9.87
C ILE A 140 0.53 -5.76 10.13
N ASN A 141 -0.24 -4.69 9.86
CA ASN A 141 0.24 -3.33 10.11
C ASN A 141 0.40 -3.02 11.60
N GLY A 142 -0.41 -3.62 12.48
CA GLY A 142 -0.30 -3.51 13.93
C GLY A 142 0.98 -4.17 14.45
N LEU A 143 1.25 -5.39 14.01
CA LEU A 143 2.51 -6.11 14.31
C LEU A 143 3.73 -5.28 13.91
N ILE A 144 3.70 -4.69 12.71
CA ILE A 144 4.79 -3.82 12.24
C ILE A 144 4.87 -2.54 13.06
N ALA A 145 3.75 -1.88 13.37
CA ALA A 145 3.75 -0.66 14.15
C ALA A 145 4.35 -0.87 15.56
N ILE A 146 4.14 -2.04 16.15
CA ILE A 146 4.70 -2.44 17.45
C ILE A 146 6.18 -2.82 17.33
N THR A 147 6.56 -3.59 16.31
CA THR A 147 7.91 -4.16 16.20
C THR A 147 8.92 -3.22 15.51
N ALA A 148 8.48 -2.22 14.74
CA ALA A 148 9.34 -1.36 13.94
C ALA A 148 10.42 -0.63 14.77
N GLY A 149 10.08 -0.09 15.93
CA GLY A 149 11.05 0.59 16.80
C GLY A 149 12.11 -0.36 17.36
N SER A 150 11.71 -1.55 17.82
CA SER A 150 12.65 -2.57 18.31
C SER A 150 13.52 -3.17 17.21
N LEU A 151 12.96 -3.38 16.02
CA LEU A 151 13.71 -3.88 14.86
C LEU A 151 14.72 -2.84 14.35
N ALA A 152 14.32 -1.57 14.31
CA ALA A 152 15.22 -0.46 13.96
C ALA A 152 16.36 -0.31 14.98
N ALA A 153 16.06 -0.37 16.28
CA ALA A 153 17.07 -0.32 17.34
C ALA A 153 18.01 -1.54 17.31
N PHE A 154 17.47 -2.74 17.08
CA PHE A 154 18.25 -3.97 16.94
C PHE A 154 19.21 -3.93 15.75
N LEU A 155 18.75 -3.41 14.59
CA LEU A 155 19.58 -3.23 13.41
C LEU A 155 20.63 -2.13 13.60
N ALA A 156 20.26 -1.02 14.26
CA ALA A 156 21.19 0.06 14.60
C ALA A 156 22.31 -0.39 15.56
N ALA A 157 22.01 -1.27 16.51
CA ALA A 157 22.97 -1.85 17.44
C ALA A 157 23.94 -2.86 16.79
N ARG A 158 23.69 -3.27 15.53
CA ARG A 158 24.51 -4.26 14.80
C ARG A 158 25.01 -3.68 13.47
N PRO A 159 26.06 -2.83 13.49
CA PRO A 159 26.57 -2.15 12.30
C PRO A 159 27.05 -3.11 11.20
N LEU A 160 27.44 -4.34 11.56
CA LEU A 160 27.74 -5.43 10.62
C LEU A 160 26.50 -5.86 9.82
N TRP A 161 25.31 -5.91 10.43
CA TRP A 161 24.08 -6.30 9.77
C TRP A 161 23.56 -5.21 8.82
N LEU A 162 23.67 -3.95 9.23
CA LEU A 162 23.39 -2.80 8.36
C LEU A 162 24.36 -2.73 7.17
N ARG A 163 25.65 -3.01 7.39
CA ARG A 163 26.63 -3.15 6.31
C ARG A 163 26.29 -4.32 5.40
N MET A 164 25.96 -5.49 5.94
CA MET A 164 25.57 -6.66 5.13
C MET A 164 24.30 -6.41 4.33
N GLN A 165 23.26 -5.81 4.91
CA GLN A 165 22.05 -5.43 4.18
C GLN A 165 22.36 -4.41 3.08
N ARG A 166 23.18 -3.38 3.38
CA ARG A 166 23.58 -2.36 2.41
C ARG A 166 24.42 -2.94 1.27
N TYR A 167 25.38 -3.81 1.59
CA TYR A 167 26.21 -4.47 0.59
C TYR A 167 25.41 -5.49 -0.21
N PHE A 168 24.53 -6.27 0.40
CA PHE A 168 23.66 -7.21 -0.32
C PHE A 168 22.70 -6.49 -1.27
N MET A 169 22.01 -5.45 -0.81
CA MET A 169 21.15 -4.66 -1.67
C MET A 169 21.95 -3.93 -2.76
N GLY A 170 23.12 -3.41 -2.42
CA GLY A 170 24.03 -2.77 -3.36
C GLY A 170 24.64 -3.73 -4.39
N THR A 171 24.97 -4.97 -4.03
CA THR A 171 25.50 -5.99 -4.94
C THR A 171 24.41 -6.55 -5.82
N VAL A 172 23.19 -6.74 -5.32
CA VAL A 172 22.04 -7.16 -6.13
C VAL A 172 21.69 -6.08 -7.16
N LEU A 173 21.60 -4.81 -6.73
CA LEU A 173 21.32 -3.69 -7.65
C LEU A 173 22.48 -3.44 -8.62
N GLY A 174 23.72 -3.51 -8.16
CA GLY A 174 24.91 -3.37 -9.00
C GLY A 174 25.05 -4.53 -10.00
N GLY A 175 24.76 -5.76 -9.58
CA GLY A 175 24.71 -6.93 -10.44
C GLY A 175 23.62 -6.81 -11.51
N MET A 176 22.43 -6.34 -11.14
CA MET A 176 21.36 -6.02 -12.10
C MET A 176 21.77 -4.90 -13.07
N ALA A 177 22.46 -3.86 -12.60
CA ALA A 177 22.94 -2.77 -13.44
C ALA A 177 24.01 -3.22 -14.44
N ILE A 178 24.96 -4.05 -14.00
CA ILE A 178 25.96 -4.66 -14.88
C ILE A 178 25.30 -5.60 -15.88
N HIS A 179 24.37 -6.46 -15.42
CA HIS A 179 23.61 -7.33 -16.30
C HIS A 179 22.88 -6.51 -17.37
N LEU A 180 22.14 -5.46 -17.00
CA LEU A 180 21.44 -4.58 -17.95
C LEU A 180 22.39 -3.83 -18.90
N ALA A 181 23.56 -3.39 -18.43
CA ALA A 181 24.55 -2.70 -19.25
C ALA A 181 25.31 -3.63 -20.21
N THR A 182 25.39 -4.92 -19.86
CA THR A 182 26.06 -5.96 -20.67
C THR A 182 25.08 -6.80 -21.48
N ASP A 183 23.78 -6.65 -21.21
CA ASP A 183 22.72 -7.26 -21.97
C ASP A 183 22.70 -6.64 -23.37
N ARG A 184 23.18 -7.42 -24.35
CA ARG A 184 23.24 -7.06 -25.77
C ARG A 184 21.97 -7.47 -26.51
N SER A 185 20.90 -7.82 -25.81
CA SER A 185 19.62 -8.12 -26.45
C SER A 185 19.12 -6.87 -27.18
N ARG A 186 19.26 -6.87 -28.51
CA ARG A 186 18.64 -5.87 -29.38
C ARG A 186 17.14 -5.99 -29.21
N ALA A 187 16.45 -4.85 -29.15
CA ALA A 187 15.01 -4.83 -29.38
C ALA A 187 14.74 -5.56 -30.70
N VAL A 188 14.03 -6.68 -30.64
CA VAL A 188 13.39 -7.26 -31.81
C VAL A 188 12.35 -6.22 -32.21
N ALA A 189 12.66 -5.42 -33.23
CA ALA A 189 11.66 -4.67 -33.95
C ALA A 189 10.76 -5.68 -34.64
N ALA A 190 9.56 -5.86 -34.10
CA ALA A 190 8.41 -6.47 -34.76
C ALA A 190 7.45 -5.36 -35.16
#